data_AF-A0A4R6JUX3-F1
#
_entry.id   AF-A0A4R6JUX3-F1
#
_cell.length_a   1.000
_cell.length_b   1.000
_cell.length_c   1.000
_cell.angle_alpha   90.00
_cell.angle_beta   90.00
_cell.angle_gamma   90.00
#
_symmetry.space_group_name_H-M   'P 1'
#
loop_
_entity.id
_entity.type
_entity.pdbx_description
1 polymer ?
#
loop_
_entity_poly.entity_id
_entity_poly.type
_entity_poly.pdbx_seq_one_letter_code
_entity_poly.pdbx_strand_id
1 'polypeptide(L)'
;MRLGPRRTALIEAAFEHPHVTIDFAGFAGETLRDAIAEVLDLVRAGRMAPETIAVRLLISDMSVPMALPALVATGGDDPAVRKRQERITRRSTDGIIDQVEELGDLGLVKSATVEARMHSIAPTFKLYLLNGREAFFGYYSVVKREVTIGGNPVEIFDPMGKDVTLFHYAADDDEGSHGTQFVESSKVWFDAVWNSVARECRP
;
A
#
# COMPACT_ATOMS: atom_id res chain seq x y z
N MET A 1 10.80 -9.57 18.10
CA MET A 1 10.03 -8.55 18.85
C MET A 1 9.53 -7.52 17.85
N ARG A 2 8.24 -7.53 17.50
CA ARG A 2 7.66 -6.52 16.60
C ARG A 2 7.44 -5.24 17.42
N LEU A 3 8.32 -4.27 17.25
CA LEU A 3 8.20 -2.94 17.86
C LEU A 3 7.28 -2.10 16.97
N GLY A 4 6.01 -1.99 17.36
CA GLY A 4 5.03 -1.13 16.69
C GLY A 4 3.59 -1.68 16.79
N PRO A 5 2.56 -0.80 16.76
CA PRO A 5 1.16 -1.21 16.68
C PRO A 5 0.91 -2.12 15.47
N ARG A 6 -0.05 -3.05 15.60
CA ARG A 6 -0.42 -3.93 14.49
C ARG A 6 -1.03 -3.09 13.37
N ARG A 7 -0.58 -3.31 12.12
CA ARG A 7 -1.06 -2.61 10.90
C ARG A 7 -2.58 -2.48 10.85
N THR A 8 -3.32 -3.55 11.18
CA THR A 8 -4.78 -3.52 11.23
C THR A 8 -5.31 -2.45 12.19
N ALA A 9 -4.77 -2.37 13.40
CA ALA A 9 -5.24 -1.41 14.41
C ALA A 9 -5.07 0.05 13.95
N LEU A 10 -4.08 0.32 13.09
CA LEU A 10 -3.85 1.65 12.53
C LEU A 10 -4.89 2.02 11.47
N ILE A 11 -5.23 1.06 10.60
CA ILE A 11 -6.29 1.26 9.60
C ILE A 11 -7.65 1.32 10.29
N GLU A 12 -7.88 0.49 11.31
CA GLU A 12 -9.10 0.50 12.13
C GLU A 12 -9.36 1.87 12.74
N ALA A 13 -8.34 2.50 13.35
CA ALA A 13 -8.46 3.85 13.92
C ALA A 13 -8.88 4.91 12.87
N ALA A 14 -8.45 4.77 11.62
CA ALA A 14 -8.88 5.69 10.56
C ALA A 14 -10.38 5.59 10.26
N PHE A 15 -10.99 4.42 10.46
CA PHE A 15 -12.42 4.14 10.24
C PHE A 15 -13.33 4.58 11.39
N GLU A 16 -12.75 5.08 12.49
CA GLU A 16 -13.52 5.75 13.56
C GLU A 16 -14.03 7.14 13.11
N HIS A 17 -13.52 7.66 12.00
CA HIS A 17 -13.94 8.94 11.43
C HIS A 17 -15.02 8.79 10.34
N PRO A 18 -15.93 9.78 10.20
CA PRO A 18 -16.96 9.75 9.14
C PRO A 18 -16.40 9.74 7.72
N HIS A 19 -15.25 10.38 7.50
CA HIS A 19 -14.62 10.49 6.19
C HIS A 19 -13.24 9.85 6.22
N VAL A 20 -13.14 8.67 5.61
CA VAL A 20 -11.91 7.87 5.58
C VAL A 20 -11.18 8.12 4.27
N THR A 21 -9.92 8.54 4.34
CA THR A 21 -9.03 8.63 3.18
C THR A 21 -7.77 7.80 3.42
N ILE A 22 -7.39 6.98 2.45
CA ILE A 22 -6.17 6.17 2.50
C ILE A 22 -5.36 6.42 1.23
N ASP A 23 -4.20 7.04 1.37
CA ASP A 23 -3.21 7.07 0.30
C ASP A 23 -2.11 6.05 0.63
N PHE A 24 -1.95 5.06 -0.24
CA PHE A 24 -0.95 4.02 -0.07
C PHE A 24 0.09 4.10 -1.16
N ALA A 25 1.36 4.18 -0.79
CA ALA A 25 2.47 4.01 -1.72
C ALA A 25 3.32 2.80 -1.33
N GLY A 26 3.57 1.90 -2.28
CA GLY A 26 4.40 0.72 -2.01
C GLY A 26 4.51 -0.27 -3.15
N PHE A 27 4.95 -1.48 -2.80
CA PHE A 27 5.36 -2.50 -3.78
C PHE A 27 4.20 -3.16 -4.53
N ALA A 28 3.31 -3.88 -3.84
CA ALA A 28 2.26 -4.69 -4.48
C ALA A 28 0.88 -4.57 -3.82
N GLY A 29 0.73 -3.77 -2.75
CA GLY A 29 -0.55 -3.61 -2.06
C GLY A 29 -1.02 -4.81 -1.21
N GLU A 30 -0.38 -5.99 -1.28
CA GLU A 30 -0.77 -7.20 -0.51
C GLU A 30 -1.04 -6.92 0.96
N THR A 31 -0.14 -6.17 1.62
CA THR A 31 -0.30 -5.86 3.03
C THR A 31 -1.48 -4.93 3.31
N LEU A 32 -1.77 -4.00 2.41
CA LEU A 32 -2.94 -3.14 2.55
C LEU A 32 -4.21 -3.96 2.36
N ARG A 33 -4.29 -4.76 1.29
CA ARG A 33 -5.44 -5.65 1.01
C ARG A 33 -5.82 -6.46 2.25
N ASP A 34 -4.85 -7.11 2.87
CA ASP A 34 -5.13 -7.95 4.04
C ASP A 34 -5.61 -7.14 5.25
N ALA A 35 -5.01 -5.97 5.51
CA ALA A 35 -5.37 -5.17 6.67
C ALA A 35 -6.67 -4.36 6.48
N ILE A 36 -6.98 -3.93 5.26
CA ILE A 36 -8.24 -3.26 4.98
C ILE A 36 -9.41 -4.26 5.03
N ALA A 37 -9.22 -5.50 4.56
CA ALA A 37 -10.25 -6.54 4.63
C ALA A 37 -10.80 -6.73 6.05
N GLU A 38 -9.89 -6.85 7.04
CA GLU A 38 -10.26 -7.00 8.45
C GLU A 38 -11.13 -5.83 8.97
N VAL A 39 -10.86 -4.61 8.50
CA VAL A 39 -11.58 -3.39 8.91
C VAL A 39 -12.91 -3.25 8.17
N LEU A 40 -12.96 -3.60 6.88
CA LEU A 40 -14.19 -3.60 6.09
C LEU A 40 -15.19 -4.64 6.60
N ASP A 41 -14.73 -5.78 7.13
CA ASP A 41 -15.60 -6.77 7.79
C ASP A 41 -16.30 -6.19 9.03
N LEU A 42 -15.65 -5.30 9.78
CA LEU A 42 -16.27 -4.60 10.90
C LEU A 42 -17.34 -3.61 10.41
N VAL A 43 -17.16 -2.97 9.25
CA VAL A 43 -18.19 -2.13 8.60
C VAL A 43 -19.37 -2.99 8.15
N ARG A 44 -19.13 -4.13 7.49
CA ARG A 44 -20.18 -5.10 7.12
C ARG A 44 -20.99 -5.58 8.32
N ALA A 45 -20.34 -5.75 9.47
CA ALA A 45 -20.97 -6.13 10.72
C ALA A 45 -21.68 -4.97 11.45
N GLY A 46 -21.66 -3.74 10.92
CA GLY A 46 -22.22 -2.55 11.55
C GLY A 46 -21.49 -2.11 12.83
N ARG A 47 -20.26 -2.58 13.04
CA ARG A 47 -19.42 -2.22 14.20
C ARG A 47 -18.61 -0.94 13.97
N MET A 48 -18.44 -0.54 12.71
CA MET A 48 -17.96 0.77 12.29
C MET A 48 -18.88 1.30 11.18
N ALA A 49 -19.04 2.61 11.10
CA ALA A 49 -19.99 3.24 10.18
C ALA A 49 -19.40 4.54 9.60
N PRO A 50 -18.31 4.48 8.82
CA PRO A 50 -17.86 5.64 8.07
C PRO A 50 -18.94 6.05 7.06
N GLU A 51 -19.04 7.35 6.79
CA GLU A 51 -19.92 7.85 5.74
C GLU A 51 -19.30 7.71 4.36
N THR A 52 -17.99 7.93 4.24
CA THR A 52 -17.28 7.85 2.95
C THR A 52 -15.92 7.19 3.09
N ILE A 53 -15.53 6.43 2.07
CA ILE A 53 -14.21 5.80 1.96
C ILE A 53 -13.59 6.18 0.61
N ALA A 54 -12.39 6.74 0.62
CA ALA A 54 -11.61 7.04 -0.57
C ALA A 54 -10.21 6.44 -0.44
N VAL A 55 -9.80 5.64 -1.42
CA VAL A 55 -8.49 4.98 -1.43
C VAL A 55 -7.72 5.33 -2.69
N ARG A 56 -6.50 5.84 -2.56
CA ARG A 56 -5.57 6.02 -3.67
C ARG A 56 -4.40 5.05 -3.52
N LEU A 57 -4.19 4.21 -4.53
CA LEU A 57 -3.11 3.22 -4.58
C LEU A 57 -2.03 3.68 -5.55
N LEU A 58 -0.83 3.92 -5.04
CA LEU A 58 0.34 4.28 -5.83
C LEU A 58 1.37 3.13 -5.77
N ILE A 59 1.52 2.39 -6.85
CA ILE A 59 2.22 1.10 -6.83
C ILE A 59 3.39 1.08 -7.83
N SER A 60 4.47 0.37 -7.52
CA SER A 60 5.55 0.13 -8.48
C SER A 60 5.08 -0.75 -9.66
N ASP A 61 5.29 -0.28 -10.89
CA ASP A 61 4.96 -1.01 -12.11
C ASP A 61 5.97 -2.12 -12.38
N MET A 62 5.54 -3.37 -12.24
CA MET A 62 6.38 -4.55 -12.48
C MET A 62 6.37 -5.01 -13.95
N SER A 63 5.68 -4.33 -14.86
CA SER A 63 5.75 -4.62 -16.30
C SER A 63 7.02 -4.08 -16.96
N VAL A 64 7.70 -3.11 -16.32
CA VAL A 64 8.94 -2.48 -16.82
C VAL A 64 10.17 -2.94 -16.02
N PRO A 65 11.38 -2.94 -16.61
CA PRO A 65 12.60 -3.32 -15.89
C PRO A 65 12.78 -2.55 -14.59
N MET A 66 13.16 -3.25 -13.52
CA MET A 66 13.23 -2.69 -12.17
C MET A 66 14.52 -3.12 -11.45
N ALA A 67 15.06 -2.27 -10.59
CA ALA A 67 16.22 -2.61 -9.77
C ALA A 67 15.90 -3.71 -8.73
N LEU A 68 14.65 -3.79 -8.28
CA LEU A 68 14.17 -4.79 -7.34
C LEU A 68 12.70 -5.17 -7.64
N PRO A 69 12.31 -6.44 -7.44
CA PRO A 69 13.17 -7.57 -7.08
C PRO A 69 14.12 -7.98 -8.21
N ALA A 70 15.27 -8.55 -7.83
CA ALA A 70 16.35 -8.91 -8.74
C ALA A 70 16.77 -10.37 -8.55
N LEU A 71 17.36 -11.00 -9.57
CA LEU A 71 17.97 -12.32 -9.42
C LEU A 71 19.21 -12.24 -8.52
N VAL A 72 19.39 -13.23 -7.64
CA VAL A 72 20.61 -13.31 -6.82
C VAL A 72 21.85 -13.56 -7.68
N ALA A 73 21.71 -14.40 -8.71
CA ALA A 73 22.84 -14.80 -9.56
C ALA A 73 23.47 -13.65 -10.34
N THR A 74 22.68 -12.64 -10.72
CA THR A 74 23.14 -11.51 -11.55
C THR A 74 23.07 -10.17 -10.81
N GLY A 75 22.33 -10.08 -9.70
CA GLY A 75 22.01 -8.82 -9.04
C GLY A 75 21.13 -7.89 -9.89
N GLY A 76 20.53 -8.40 -10.96
CA GLY A 76 19.82 -7.61 -11.96
C GLY A 76 18.36 -8.03 -12.16
N ASP A 77 17.67 -7.18 -12.91
CA ASP A 77 16.30 -7.39 -13.38
C ASP A 77 16.12 -8.74 -14.11
N ASP A 78 14.99 -9.39 -13.89
CA ASP A 78 14.59 -10.60 -14.63
C ASP A 78 13.09 -10.58 -14.98
N PRO A 79 12.71 -10.77 -16.27
CA PRO A 79 11.32 -10.72 -16.71
C PRO A 79 10.39 -11.70 -16.02
N ALA A 80 10.86 -12.90 -15.66
CA ALA A 80 10.04 -13.91 -15.01
C ALA A 80 9.81 -13.57 -13.53
N VAL A 81 10.82 -13.00 -12.85
CA VAL A 81 10.69 -12.45 -11.50
C VAL A 81 9.67 -11.32 -11.48
N ARG A 82 9.77 -10.37 -12.42
CA ARG A 82 8.82 -9.26 -12.55
C ARG A 82 7.40 -9.71 -12.85
N LYS A 83 7.21 -10.61 -13.81
CA LYS A 83 5.88 -11.16 -14.14
C LYS A 83 5.21 -11.85 -12.95
N ARG A 84 5.98 -12.50 -12.08
CA ARG A 84 5.46 -13.05 -10.82
C ARG A 84 4.89 -11.95 -9.93
N GLN A 85 5.60 -10.83 -9.80
CA GLN A 85 5.20 -9.71 -8.95
C GLN A 85 4.04 -8.92 -9.54
N GLU A 86 4.04 -8.69 -10.84
CA GLU A 86 2.90 -8.10 -11.57
C GLU A 86 1.59 -8.83 -11.26
N ARG A 87 1.60 -10.17 -11.30
CA ARG A 87 0.43 -10.99 -10.94
C ARG A 87 -0.01 -10.80 -9.48
N ILE A 88 0.95 -10.61 -8.57
CA ILE A 88 0.67 -10.38 -7.15
C ILE A 88 0.04 -8.98 -6.98
N THR A 89 0.66 -7.95 -7.57
CA THR A 89 0.14 -6.59 -7.59
C THR A 89 -1.29 -6.54 -8.13
N ARG A 90 -1.55 -7.17 -9.29
CA ARG A 90 -2.88 -7.20 -9.90
C ARG A 90 -3.93 -7.80 -8.97
N ARG A 91 -3.66 -8.99 -8.42
CA ARG A 91 -4.56 -9.64 -7.44
C ARG A 91 -4.82 -8.77 -6.21
N SER A 92 -3.81 -8.05 -5.75
CA SER A 92 -3.92 -7.20 -4.58
C SER A 92 -4.71 -5.94 -4.83
N THR A 93 -4.46 -5.27 -5.96
CA THR A 93 -5.22 -4.11 -6.41
C THR A 93 -6.68 -4.47 -6.66
N ASP A 94 -6.95 -5.51 -7.46
CA ASP A 94 -8.30 -5.99 -7.77
C ASP A 94 -9.05 -6.31 -6.46
N GLY A 95 -8.41 -7.02 -5.53
CA GLY A 95 -9.03 -7.34 -4.25
C GLY A 95 -9.30 -6.14 -3.33
N ILE A 96 -8.55 -5.05 -3.42
CA ILE A 96 -8.84 -3.81 -2.68
C ILE A 96 -10.04 -3.10 -3.30
N ILE A 97 -10.05 -2.98 -4.64
CA ILE A 97 -11.15 -2.37 -5.40
C ILE A 97 -12.45 -3.09 -5.05
N ASP A 98 -12.50 -4.40 -5.25
CA ASP A 98 -13.69 -5.22 -5.02
C ASP A 98 -14.23 -5.05 -3.59
N GLN A 99 -13.35 -5.14 -2.58
CA GLN A 99 -13.78 -5.09 -1.18
C GLN A 99 -14.29 -3.72 -0.74
N VAL A 100 -13.73 -2.63 -1.27
CA VAL A 100 -14.12 -1.26 -0.92
C VAL A 100 -15.39 -0.88 -1.66
N GLU A 101 -15.44 -1.09 -2.97
CA GLU A 101 -16.59 -0.73 -3.81
C GLU A 101 -17.85 -1.52 -3.43
N GLU A 102 -17.69 -2.79 -3.03
CA GLU A 102 -18.81 -3.60 -2.51
C GLU A 102 -19.55 -2.93 -1.35
N LEU A 103 -18.87 -2.20 -0.45
CA LEU A 103 -19.56 -1.49 0.63
C LEU A 103 -20.48 -0.37 0.11
N GLY A 104 -20.07 0.29 -0.97
CA GLY A 104 -20.89 1.27 -1.68
C GLY A 104 -22.10 0.62 -2.36
N ASP A 105 -21.87 -0.50 -3.07
CA ASP A 105 -22.92 -1.26 -3.75
C ASP A 105 -23.98 -1.81 -2.80
N LEU A 106 -23.56 -2.24 -1.60
CA LEU A 106 -24.45 -2.69 -0.53
C LEU A 106 -25.16 -1.54 0.20
N GLY A 107 -24.81 -0.29 -0.08
CA GLY A 107 -25.36 0.90 0.60
C GLY A 107 -24.95 1.00 2.07
N LEU A 108 -23.85 0.35 2.48
CA LEU A 108 -23.33 0.40 3.84
C LEU A 108 -22.60 1.71 4.14
N VAL A 109 -22.14 2.40 3.09
CA VAL A 109 -21.53 3.74 3.15
C VAL A 109 -22.15 4.61 2.05
N LYS A 110 -22.08 5.94 2.19
CA LYS A 110 -22.63 6.88 1.19
C LYS A 110 -21.79 6.92 -0.09
N SER A 111 -20.48 6.71 0.02
CA SER A 111 -19.55 6.66 -1.11
C SER A 111 -18.33 5.81 -0.77
N ALA A 112 -17.92 4.95 -1.70
CA ALA A 112 -16.70 4.16 -1.63
C ALA A 112 -15.99 4.25 -2.98
N THR A 113 -14.73 4.66 -2.99
CA THR A 113 -13.95 4.84 -4.22
C THR A 113 -12.53 4.32 -4.06
N VAL A 114 -12.03 3.69 -5.12
CA VAL A 114 -10.63 3.27 -5.22
C VAL A 114 -10.06 3.75 -6.54
N GLU A 115 -8.97 4.51 -6.48
CA GLU A 115 -8.17 4.86 -7.65
C GLU A 115 -6.81 4.19 -7.54
N ALA A 116 -6.35 3.56 -8.62
CA ALA A 116 -5.04 2.92 -8.65
C ALA A 116 -4.18 3.51 -9.78
N ARG A 117 -2.93 3.85 -9.45
CA ARG A 117 -1.91 4.29 -10.38
C ARG A 117 -0.59 3.57 -10.15
N MET A 118 0.16 3.40 -11.23
CA MET A 118 1.46 2.76 -11.23
C MET A 118 2.58 3.71 -11.66
N HIS A 119 3.78 3.56 -11.11
CA HIS A 119 4.98 4.31 -11.46
C HIS A 119 6.22 3.42 -11.64
N SER A 120 7.25 3.90 -12.33
CA SER A 120 8.49 3.13 -12.56
C SER A 120 9.55 3.26 -11.46
N ILE A 121 9.22 3.82 -10.30
CA ILE A 121 10.14 3.91 -9.15
C ILE A 121 10.24 2.54 -8.47
N ALA A 122 11.47 2.11 -8.17
CA ALA A 122 11.73 0.86 -7.45
C ALA A 122 11.09 0.87 -6.05
N PRO A 123 10.55 -0.27 -5.59
CA PRO A 123 9.89 -0.35 -4.29
C PRO A 123 10.92 -0.33 -3.16
N THR A 124 11.24 0.85 -2.64
CA THR A 124 12.23 1.04 -1.55
C THR A 124 11.58 1.27 -0.19
N PHE A 125 10.33 1.72 -0.16
CA PHE A 125 9.58 1.97 1.07
C PHE A 125 8.10 1.69 0.91
N LYS A 126 7.44 1.59 2.06
CA LYS A 126 6.00 1.53 2.21
C LYS A 126 5.55 2.77 2.96
N LEU A 127 4.49 3.41 2.47
CA LEU A 127 3.85 4.57 3.06
C LEU A 127 2.34 4.35 3.09
N TYR A 128 1.73 4.63 4.24
CA TYR A 128 0.30 4.87 4.38
C TYR A 128 0.12 6.31 4.84
N LEU A 129 -0.78 7.06 4.22
CA LEU A 129 -1.32 8.31 4.72
C LEU A 129 -2.79 8.08 5.03
N LEU A 130 -3.20 8.26 6.28
CA LEU A 130 -4.57 8.03 6.73
C LEU A 130 -5.19 9.36 7.16
N ASN A 131 -6.38 9.66 6.63
CA ASN A 131 -7.20 10.83 6.93
C ASN A 131 -6.45 12.17 6.84
N GLY A 132 -5.38 12.24 6.04
CA GLY A 132 -4.52 13.40 5.89
C GLY A 132 -3.74 13.83 7.14
N ARG A 133 -3.79 13.03 8.22
CA ARG A 133 -3.20 13.36 9.53
C ARG A 133 -2.18 12.35 10.03
N GLU A 134 -2.27 11.10 9.59
CA GLU A 134 -1.42 10.02 10.07
C GLU A 134 -0.55 9.50 8.93
N ALA A 135 0.73 9.30 9.18
CA ALA A 135 1.64 8.65 8.25
C ALA A 135 2.32 7.43 8.90
N PHE A 136 2.31 6.31 8.18
CA PHE A 136 3.05 5.11 8.54
C PHE A 136 4.05 4.76 7.47
N PHE A 137 5.33 4.81 7.81
CA PHE A 137 6.42 4.68 6.85
C PHE A 137 7.38 3.57 7.24
N GLY A 138 7.90 2.82 6.27
CA GLY A 138 8.97 1.86 6.53
C GLY A 138 9.70 1.42 5.28
N TYR A 139 11.01 1.25 5.39
CA TYR A 139 11.84 0.76 4.30
C TYR A 139 11.64 -0.74 4.06
N TYR A 140 11.59 -1.16 2.81
CA TYR A 140 11.62 -2.57 2.47
C TYR A 140 13.03 -3.11 2.68
N SER A 141 13.17 -4.07 3.61
CA SER A 141 14.41 -4.85 3.69
C SER A 141 14.54 -5.73 2.46
N VAL A 142 15.71 -5.65 1.81
CA VAL A 142 16.06 -6.54 0.70
C VAL A 142 16.59 -7.84 1.28
N VAL A 143 15.87 -8.94 1.06
CA VAL A 143 16.24 -10.25 1.60
C VAL A 143 16.45 -11.24 0.48
N LYS A 144 17.42 -12.15 0.66
CA LYS A 144 17.57 -13.30 -0.21
C LYS A 144 16.44 -14.30 0.08
N ARG A 145 15.70 -14.70 -0.95
CA ARG A 145 14.60 -15.67 -0.82
C ARG A 145 14.49 -16.55 -2.06
N GLU A 146 14.15 -17.81 -1.86
CA GLU A 146 13.75 -18.71 -2.94
C GLU A 146 12.25 -18.56 -3.23
N VAL A 147 11.90 -18.39 -4.50
CA VAL A 147 10.52 -18.34 -4.99
C VAL A 147 10.33 -19.33 -6.13
N THR A 148 9.11 -19.85 -6.29
CA THR A 148 8.78 -20.72 -7.42
C THR A 148 8.35 -19.89 -8.63
N ILE A 149 9.02 -20.08 -9.78
CA ILE A 149 8.69 -19.47 -11.07
C ILE A 149 8.68 -20.57 -12.13
N GLY A 150 7.55 -20.77 -12.82
CA GLY A 150 7.43 -21.82 -13.83
C GLY A 150 7.67 -23.24 -13.30
N GLY A 151 7.40 -23.48 -12.01
CA GLY A 151 7.66 -24.77 -11.34
C GLY A 151 9.09 -24.96 -10.81
N ASN A 152 10.00 -24.03 -11.10
CA ASN A 152 11.40 -24.11 -10.66
C ASN A 152 11.68 -23.18 -9.48
N PRO A 153 12.56 -23.59 -8.55
CA PRO A 153 13.09 -22.70 -7.51
C PRO A 153 14.02 -21.64 -8.14
N VAL A 154 13.79 -20.38 -7.79
CA VAL A 154 14.58 -19.23 -8.25
C VAL A 154 14.94 -18.36 -7.04
N GLU A 155 16.22 -18.09 -6.83
CA GLU A 155 16.70 -17.20 -5.77
C GLU A 155 16.65 -15.73 -6.21
N ILE A 156 15.96 -14.90 -5.44
CA ILE A 156 15.81 -13.47 -5.68
C ILE A 156 16.22 -12.63 -4.46
N PHE A 157 16.62 -11.40 -4.73
CA PHE A 157 16.60 -10.31 -3.76
C PHE A 157 15.20 -9.69 -3.76
N ASP A 158 14.44 -9.95 -2.69
CA ASP A 158 13.01 -9.61 -2.55
C ASP A 158 12.84 -8.41 -1.60
N PRO A 159 12.16 -7.32 -2.01
CA PRO A 159 11.69 -6.26 -1.12
C PRO A 159 10.58 -6.80 -0.20
N MET A 160 10.95 -7.29 0.98
CA MET A 160 10.02 -8.00 1.84
C MET A 160 9.04 -7.04 2.51
N GLY A 161 7.77 -7.07 2.09
CA GLY A 161 6.74 -6.20 2.64
C GLY A 161 6.11 -6.66 3.96
N LYS A 162 6.12 -7.96 4.28
CA LYS A 162 5.33 -8.51 5.40
C LYS A 162 5.89 -8.18 6.79
N ASP A 163 7.21 -8.03 6.89
CA ASP A 163 7.94 -7.80 8.14
C ASP A 163 8.58 -6.41 8.21
N VAL A 164 8.12 -5.48 7.37
CA VAL A 164 8.52 -4.06 7.45
C VAL A 164 8.08 -3.49 8.79
N THR A 165 9.03 -2.96 9.55
CA THR A 165 8.75 -2.08 10.68
C THR A 165 8.18 -0.77 10.15
N LEU A 166 6.98 -0.41 10.61
CA LEU A 166 6.35 0.87 10.28
C LEU A 166 6.56 1.86 11.43
N PHE A 167 7.16 3.00 11.10
CA PHE A 167 7.28 4.15 11.97
C PHE A 167 6.03 5.01 11.82
N HIS A 168 5.50 5.48 12.95
CA HIS A 168 4.29 6.27 13.03
C HIS A 168 4.64 7.74 13.19
N TYR A 169 3.99 8.59 12.40
CA TYR A 169 4.03 10.04 12.47
C TYR A 169 2.60 10.56 12.45
N ALA A 170 2.28 11.49 13.35
CA ALA A 170 0.97 12.12 13.45
C ALA A 170 1.12 13.63 13.31
N ALA A 171 0.21 14.25 12.57
CA ALA A 171 0.09 15.69 12.51
C ALA A 171 -0.67 16.21 13.73
N ASP A 172 -0.06 17.18 14.41
CA ASP A 172 -0.62 17.90 15.55
C ASP A 172 -0.80 19.39 15.21
N ASP A 173 -1.16 20.20 16.19
CA ASP A 173 -1.42 21.63 15.99
C ASP A 173 -0.11 22.45 15.82
N ASP A 174 1.05 21.83 16.01
CA ASP A 174 2.35 22.44 15.78
C ASP A 174 2.85 22.08 14.38
N GLU A 175 2.75 23.04 13.44
CA GLU A 175 3.27 22.91 12.08
C GLU A 175 4.79 22.65 12.04
N GLY A 176 5.51 23.03 13.09
CA GLY A 176 6.94 22.80 13.26
C GLY A 176 7.29 21.41 13.78
N SER A 177 6.31 20.63 14.24
CA SER A 177 6.58 19.33 14.83
C SER A 177 7.08 18.34 13.79
N HIS A 178 7.95 17.42 14.21
CA HIS A 178 8.51 16.40 13.31
C HIS A 178 7.41 15.53 12.69
N GLY A 179 6.35 15.24 13.44
CA GLY A 179 5.21 14.45 12.96
C GLY A 179 4.46 15.18 11.85
N THR A 180 4.07 16.43 12.10
CA THR A 180 3.38 17.28 11.11
C THR A 180 4.22 17.47 9.85
N GLN A 181 5.50 17.81 9.98
CA GLN A 181 6.39 17.99 8.83
C GLN A 181 6.55 16.72 7.99
N PHE A 182 6.62 15.53 8.64
CA PHE A 182 6.73 14.27 7.93
C PHE A 182 5.44 13.92 7.17
N VAL A 183 4.27 14.11 7.80
CA VAL A 183 2.96 13.90 7.17
C VAL A 183 2.80 14.81 5.96
N GLU A 184 3.05 16.11 6.11
CA GLU A 184 2.92 17.06 5.00
C GLU A 184 3.92 16.81 3.87
N SER A 185 5.18 16.51 4.20
CA SER A 185 6.18 16.17 3.18
C SER A 185 5.82 14.89 2.42
N SER A 186 5.24 13.91 3.12
CA SER A 186 4.79 12.66 2.51
C SER A 186 3.60 12.86 1.58
N LYS A 187 2.65 13.74 1.95
CA LYS A 187 1.52 14.14 1.10
C LYS A 187 2.02 14.84 -0.17
N VAL A 188 2.94 15.81 -0.02
CA VAL A 188 3.56 16.51 -1.16
C VAL A 188 4.24 15.54 -2.11
N TRP A 189 5.03 14.59 -1.57
CA TRP A 189 5.66 13.56 -2.40
C TRP A 189 4.63 12.68 -3.11
N PHE A 190 3.62 12.19 -2.38
CA PHE A 190 2.57 11.33 -2.94
C PHE A 190 1.86 12.02 -4.10
N ASP A 191 1.38 13.24 -3.87
CA ASP A 191 0.64 14.01 -4.89
C ASP A 191 1.52 14.40 -6.06
N ALA A 192 2.80 14.72 -5.84
CA ALA A 192 3.74 15.00 -6.92
C ALA A 192 3.90 13.79 -7.85
N VAL A 193 4.09 12.59 -7.29
CA VAL A 193 4.21 11.37 -8.09
C VAL A 193 2.88 11.00 -8.76
N TRP A 194 1.78 11.06 -8.00
CA TRP A 194 0.42 10.76 -8.45
C TRP A 194 0.02 11.59 -9.67
N ASN A 195 0.30 12.89 -9.64
CA ASN A 195 -0.14 13.84 -10.68
C ASN A 195 0.83 13.98 -11.86
N SER A 196 2.02 13.34 -11.82
CA SER A 196 3.04 13.50 -12.86
C SER A 196 3.40 12.20 -13.57
N VAL A 197 4.20 11.34 -12.91
CA VAL A 197 4.81 10.16 -13.50
C VAL A 197 3.98 8.90 -13.30
N ALA A 198 2.98 8.94 -12.43
CA ALA A 198 2.07 7.84 -12.22
C ALA A 198 1.01 7.78 -13.33
N ARG A 199 0.77 6.57 -13.83
CA ARG A 199 -0.25 6.26 -14.86
C ARG A 199 -1.35 5.40 -14.27
N GLU A 200 -2.56 5.52 -14.80
CA GLU A 200 -3.69 4.65 -14.42
C GLU A 200 -3.29 3.18 -14.44
N CYS A 201 -3.59 2.48 -13.35
CA CYS A 201 -3.37 1.04 -13.23
C CYS A 201 -4.47 0.33 -14.03
N ARG A 202 -4.24 0.13 -15.33
CA ARG A 202 -5.17 -0.64 -16.16
C ARG A 202 -4.92 -2.13 -15.93
N PRO A 203 -5.93 -2.89 -15.47
CA PRO A 203 -5.79 -4.33 -15.30
C PRO A 203 -5.47 -5.02 -16.64
#